data_AF-A0A947P2F7-F1
#
_entry.id   AF-A0A947P2F7-F1
#
_cell.length_a   1.000
_cell.length_b   1.000
_cell.length_c   1.000
_cell.angle_alpha   90.00
_cell.angle_beta   90.00
_cell.angle_gamma   90.00
#
_symmetry.space_group_name_H-M   'P 1'
#
loop_
_entity.id
_entity.type
_entity.pdbx_description
1 polymer ?
#
loop_
_entity_poly.entity_id
_entity_poly.type
_entity_poly.pdbx_seq_one_letter_code
_entity_poly.pdbx_strand_id
1 'polypeptide(L)'
;MLFLSKCRLNTNKPVNPYELHQMIWQLFPDRPDDSRDFLFRIENYGKPGPQIVYLQSQLQPTPATGSLSITDSKAFSPKLSEGQYLRFLVRANPTKRINDPKKTSNQGKVRVPLIDEGEMAAWLQRQFENSATLSETIISRHDRIYFRKKGRAGKIVSAVFQGILQVNDPLRLTEKLRDGIGPAKAFGCGLLSLARC
;
A
#
# COMPACT_ATOMS: atom_id res chain seq x y z
N MET A 1 -4.21 7.36 16.75
CA MET A 1 -3.37 6.20 17.13
C MET A 1 -3.47 5.16 16.02
N LEU A 2 -2.39 4.43 15.73
CA LEU A 2 -2.35 3.33 14.77
C LEU A 2 -1.71 2.10 15.44
N PHE A 3 -1.80 0.94 14.81
CA PHE A 3 -1.08 -0.26 15.16
C PHE A 3 -0.19 -0.68 13.99
N LEU A 4 1.06 -1.05 14.29
CA LEU A 4 1.98 -1.65 13.34
C LEU A 4 2.21 -3.09 13.75
N SER A 5 1.90 -4.01 12.85
CA SER A 5 1.99 -5.45 13.10
C SER A 5 2.80 -6.14 12.02
N LYS A 6 3.63 -7.09 12.44
CA LYS A 6 4.30 -8.03 11.54
C LYS A 6 3.50 -9.31 11.53
N CYS A 7 3.04 -9.70 10.35
CA CYS A 7 2.32 -10.94 10.13
C CYS A 7 3.12 -11.89 9.25
N ARG A 8 2.90 -13.19 9.43
CA ARG A 8 3.51 -14.25 8.64
C ARG A 8 2.40 -15.11 8.04
N LEU A 9 2.38 -15.20 6.72
CA LEU A 9 1.51 -16.10 5.97
C LEU A 9 2.23 -17.45 5.80
N ASN A 10 1.83 -18.42 6.61
CA ASN A 10 2.35 -19.78 6.65
C ASN A 10 1.66 -20.63 5.58
N THR A 11 2.10 -20.47 4.33
CA THR A 11 1.61 -21.23 3.18
C THR A 11 2.78 -21.79 2.39
N ASN A 12 2.62 -23.01 1.86
CA ASN A 12 3.58 -23.64 0.97
C ASN A 12 3.37 -23.24 -0.49
N LYS A 13 2.31 -22.49 -0.81
CA LYS A 13 1.96 -22.03 -2.15
C LYS A 13 1.64 -20.54 -2.16
N PRO A 14 1.91 -19.81 -3.26
CA PRO A 14 1.44 -18.44 -3.42
C PRO A 14 -0.09 -18.37 -3.25
N VAL A 15 -0.55 -17.48 -2.38
CA VAL A 15 -1.99 -17.20 -2.17
C VAL A 15 -2.42 -16.09 -3.11
N ASN A 16 -3.63 -16.20 -3.65
CA ASN A 16 -4.22 -15.15 -4.48
C ASN A 16 -4.25 -13.83 -3.67
N PRO A 17 -3.75 -12.70 -4.20
CA PRO A 17 -3.73 -11.43 -3.46
C PRO A 17 -5.08 -10.99 -2.90
N TYR A 18 -6.18 -11.34 -3.58
CA TYR A 18 -7.53 -11.07 -3.06
C TYR A 18 -7.89 -11.92 -1.83
N GLU A 19 -7.46 -13.18 -1.79
CA GLU A 19 -7.65 -14.05 -0.61
C GLU A 19 -6.80 -13.56 0.56
N LEU A 20 -5.56 -13.12 0.32
CA LEU A 20 -4.73 -12.51 1.37
C LEU A 20 -5.43 -11.27 1.97
N HIS A 21 -6.05 -10.43 1.15
CA HIS A 21 -6.86 -9.31 1.64
C HIS A 21 -8.02 -9.77 2.54
N GLN A 22 -8.71 -10.85 2.17
CA GLN A 22 -9.77 -11.43 2.99
C GLN A 22 -9.24 -11.99 4.32
N MET A 23 -8.08 -12.66 4.30
CA MET A 23 -7.41 -13.17 5.51
C MET A 23 -7.01 -12.02 6.45
N ILE A 24 -6.52 -10.89 5.93
CA ILE A 24 -6.20 -9.72 6.76
C ILE A 24 -7.49 -9.12 7.35
N TRP A 25 -8.59 -9.11 6.60
CA TRP A 25 -9.88 -8.63 7.11
C TRP A 25 -10.37 -9.43 8.31
N GLN A 26 -10.10 -10.75 8.33
CA GLN A 26 -10.46 -11.63 9.44
C GLN A 26 -9.70 -11.34 10.75
N LEU A 27 -8.61 -10.54 10.70
CA LEU A 27 -7.93 -10.05 11.91
C LEU A 27 -8.75 -8.97 12.65
N PHE A 28 -9.87 -8.52 12.07
CA PHE A 28 -10.75 -7.50 12.63
C PHE A 28 -12.21 -8.00 12.57
N PRO A 29 -12.66 -8.83 13.53
CA PRO A 29 -14.00 -9.42 13.53
C PRO A 29 -15.11 -8.39 13.79
N ASP A 30 -16.36 -8.80 13.57
CA ASP A 30 -17.60 -8.06 13.90
C ASP A 30 -17.84 -6.74 13.16
N ARG A 31 -17.31 -6.63 11.94
CA ARG A 31 -17.41 -5.43 11.09
C ARG A 31 -17.59 -5.73 9.59
N PRO A 32 -18.72 -6.35 9.20
CA PRO A 32 -18.96 -6.73 7.80
C PRO A 32 -19.16 -5.54 6.86
N ASP A 33 -19.72 -4.43 7.35
CA ASP A 33 -20.09 -3.25 6.56
C ASP A 33 -19.06 -2.10 6.63
N ASP A 34 -18.00 -2.28 7.42
CA ASP A 34 -16.99 -1.25 7.60
C ASP A 34 -16.14 -1.03 6.35
N SER A 35 -15.71 0.22 6.19
CA SER A 35 -14.68 0.55 5.20
C SER A 35 -13.29 0.08 5.65
N ARG A 36 -12.38 -0.13 4.69
CA ARG A 36 -11.00 -0.57 5.01
C ARG A 36 -10.24 0.54 5.71
N ASP A 37 -9.81 0.26 6.93
CA ASP A 37 -9.03 1.13 7.82
C ASP A 37 -7.61 0.58 8.07
N PHE A 38 -7.18 -0.39 7.26
CA PHE A 38 -5.83 -0.95 7.29
C PHE A 38 -5.13 -0.86 5.92
N LEU A 39 -3.82 -0.87 5.98
CA LEU A 39 -2.88 -0.93 4.86
C LEU A 39 -1.88 -2.05 5.13
N PHE A 40 -1.41 -2.69 4.07
CA PHE A 40 -0.38 -3.70 4.22
C PHE A 40 0.61 -3.66 3.06
N ARG A 41 1.77 -4.27 3.27
CA ARG A 41 2.78 -4.49 2.24
C ARG A 41 3.40 -5.87 2.42
N ILE A 42 3.61 -6.56 1.30
CA ILE A 42 4.26 -7.87 1.26
C ILE A 42 5.75 -7.65 0.96
N GLU A 43 6.61 -7.91 1.94
CA GLU A 43 8.04 -7.59 1.88
C GLU A 43 8.78 -8.50 0.87
N ASN A 44 8.50 -9.80 0.91
CA ASN A 44 9.14 -10.81 0.07
C ASN A 44 8.25 -11.29 -1.08
N TYR A 45 7.44 -10.40 -1.64
CA TYR A 45 6.50 -10.73 -2.72
C TYR A 45 7.20 -11.42 -3.90
N GLY A 46 6.72 -12.59 -4.30
CA GLY A 46 7.27 -13.38 -5.41
C GLY A 46 8.54 -14.17 -5.07
N LYS A 47 9.02 -14.10 -3.82
CA LYS A 47 10.10 -14.97 -3.32
C LYS A 47 9.51 -16.25 -2.72
N PRO A 48 10.24 -17.38 -2.81
CA PRO A 48 9.83 -18.64 -2.19
C PRO A 48 9.76 -18.53 -0.66
N GLY A 49 8.95 -19.38 -0.05
CA GLY A 49 8.77 -19.47 1.39
C GLY A 49 7.64 -18.61 1.97
N PRO A 50 7.47 -18.62 3.31
CA PRO A 50 6.42 -17.89 4.01
C PRO A 50 6.46 -16.40 3.70
N GLN A 51 5.31 -15.80 3.41
CA GLN A 51 5.25 -14.37 3.09
C GLN A 51 5.23 -13.54 4.37
N ILE A 52 6.07 -12.51 4.41
CA ILE A 52 6.11 -11.51 5.48
C ILE A 52 5.23 -10.34 5.08
N VAL A 53 4.26 -10.03 5.92
CA VAL A 53 3.31 -8.94 5.71
C VAL A 53 3.49 -7.91 6.81
N TYR A 54 3.81 -6.68 6.43
CA TYR A 54 3.72 -5.53 7.33
C TYR A 54 2.33 -4.94 7.22
N LEU A 55 1.65 -4.83 8.35
CA LEU A 55 0.28 -4.38 8.50
C LEU A 55 0.27 -3.10 9.33
N GLN A 56 -0.43 -2.08 8.85
CA GLN A 56 -0.80 -0.92 9.62
C GLN A 56 -2.32 -0.87 9.71
N SER A 57 -2.87 -0.73 10.92
CA SER A 57 -4.31 -0.69 11.14
C SER A 57 -4.70 0.40 12.15
N GLN A 58 -5.94 0.88 12.08
CA GLN A 58 -6.48 1.79 13.10
C GLN A 58 -6.93 1.03 14.35
N LEU A 59 -7.44 -0.18 14.19
CA LEU A 59 -7.78 -1.10 15.27
C LEU A 59 -6.64 -2.08 15.55
N GLN A 60 -6.57 -2.58 16.78
CA GLN A 60 -5.62 -3.63 17.14
C GLN A 60 -6.04 -4.93 16.44
N PRO A 61 -5.17 -5.56 15.63
CA PRO A 61 -5.52 -6.82 15.00
C PRO A 61 -5.57 -7.93 16.06
N THR A 62 -6.61 -8.74 16.01
CA THR A 62 -6.74 -9.94 16.84
C THR A 62 -6.20 -11.15 16.09
N PRO A 63 -5.57 -12.12 16.77
CA PRO A 63 -5.19 -13.38 16.13
C PRO A 63 -6.41 -14.04 15.48
N ALA A 64 -6.31 -14.35 14.19
CA ALA A 64 -7.34 -15.13 13.49
C ALA A 64 -6.91 -16.60 13.38
N THR A 65 -7.90 -17.49 13.30
CA THR A 65 -7.70 -18.88 12.89
C THR A 65 -7.34 -18.93 11.40
N GLY A 66 -6.19 -19.53 11.05
CA GLY A 66 -5.82 -19.75 9.65
C GLY A 66 -4.33 -19.65 9.38
N SER A 67 -3.96 -19.51 8.11
CA SER A 67 -2.56 -19.46 7.68
C SER A 67 -1.85 -18.13 7.95
N LEU A 68 -2.58 -17.06 8.29
CA LEU A 68 -2.01 -15.75 8.60
C LEU A 68 -1.89 -15.58 10.12
N SER A 69 -0.66 -15.44 10.60
CA SER A 69 -0.34 -15.29 12.03
C SER A 69 0.25 -13.91 12.32
N ILE A 70 -0.12 -13.30 13.44
CA ILE A 70 0.51 -12.07 13.95
C ILE A 70 1.72 -12.49 14.77
N THR A 71 2.91 -12.05 14.37
CA THR A 71 4.18 -12.38 15.06
C THR A 71 4.65 -11.27 15.99
N ASP A 72 4.25 -10.02 15.71
CA ASP A 72 4.56 -8.85 16.52
C ASP A 72 3.49 -7.79 16.26
N SER A 73 3.15 -7.00 17.28
CA SER A 73 2.21 -5.89 17.16
C SER A 73 2.49 -4.82 18.20
N LYS A 74 2.51 -3.56 17.77
CA LYS A 74 2.70 -2.41 18.66
C LYS A 74 1.82 -1.25 18.27
N ALA A 75 1.36 -0.52 19.30
CA ALA A 75 0.76 0.79 19.09
C ALA A 75 1.81 1.78 18.57
N PHE A 76 1.39 2.63 17.65
CA PHE A 76 2.22 3.61 16.98
C PHE A 76 1.45 4.92 16.82
N SER A 77 2.06 6.01 17.29
CA SER A 77 1.57 7.37 17.07
C SER A 77 2.68 8.17 16.40
N PRO A 78 2.59 8.45 15.08
CA PRO A 78 3.62 9.18 14.38
C PRO A 78 3.76 10.58 14.97
N LYS A 79 4.99 10.94 15.34
CA LYS A 79 5.35 12.30 15.76
C LYS A 79 6.18 12.91 14.65
N LEU A 80 5.54 13.77 13.85
CA LEU A 80 6.14 14.47 12.72
C LEU A 80 6.25 15.95 13.07
N SER A 81 7.33 16.58 12.62
CA SER A 81 7.56 18.02 12.77
C SER A 81 7.79 18.63 11.40
N GLU A 82 7.28 19.84 11.18
CA GLU A 82 7.55 20.59 9.96
C GLU A 82 9.06 20.81 9.79
N GLY A 83 9.55 20.73 8.55
CA GLY A 83 10.96 20.80 8.21
C GLY A 83 11.76 19.52 8.47
N GLN A 84 11.19 18.50 9.12
CA GLN A 84 11.88 17.24 9.43
C GLN A 84 12.21 16.45 8.15
N TYR A 85 13.43 15.95 8.05
CA TYR A 85 13.82 15.00 7.00
C TYR A 85 13.60 13.56 7.46
N LEU A 86 13.01 12.75 6.59
CA LEU A 86 12.71 11.35 6.83
C LEU A 86 13.00 10.52 5.59
N ARG A 87 13.53 9.31 5.79
CA ARG A 87 13.53 8.30 4.74
C ARG A 87 12.11 7.76 4.56
N PHE A 88 11.70 7.55 3.33
CA PHE A 88 10.41 6.96 3.03
C PHE A 88 10.54 5.70 2.16
N LEU A 89 9.55 4.82 2.28
CA LEU A 89 9.33 3.71 1.37
C LEU A 89 7.83 3.55 1.14
N VAL A 90 7.43 3.43 -0.13
CA VAL A 90 6.07 3.09 -0.51
C VAL A 90 6.05 2.20 -1.73
N ARG A 91 5.34 1.07 -1.65
CA ARG A 91 4.91 0.33 -2.84
C ARG A 91 3.59 0.93 -3.29
N ALA A 92 3.50 1.48 -4.49
CA ALA A 92 2.28 2.11 -5.00
C ALA A 92 1.92 1.59 -6.39
N ASN A 93 0.69 1.85 -6.84
CA ASN A 93 0.20 1.53 -8.19
C ASN A 93 0.08 2.84 -8.99
N PRO A 94 1.17 3.34 -9.60
CA PRO A 94 1.17 4.59 -10.34
C PRO A 94 0.33 4.42 -11.61
N THR A 95 -0.79 5.14 -11.69
CA THR A 95 -1.74 4.98 -12.80
C THR A 95 -2.33 6.31 -13.25
N LYS A 96 -2.71 6.37 -14.52
CA LYS A 96 -3.53 7.44 -15.10
C LYS A 96 -4.85 6.87 -15.63
N ARG A 97 -5.86 7.72 -15.74
CA ARG A 97 -7.13 7.40 -16.41
C ARG A 97 -7.07 7.92 -17.84
N ILE A 98 -7.33 7.06 -18.80
CA ILE A 98 -7.45 7.41 -20.23
C ILE A 98 -8.82 7.00 -20.75
N ASN A 99 -9.26 7.58 -21.86
CA ASN A 99 -10.44 7.09 -22.55
C ASN A 99 -10.13 5.72 -23.15
N ASP A 100 -11.06 4.79 -23.00
CA ASP A 100 -11.01 3.46 -23.57
C ASP A 100 -11.22 3.60 -25.07
N PRO A 101 -10.21 3.30 -25.90
CA PRO A 101 -10.34 3.42 -27.35
C PRO A 101 -11.43 2.50 -27.92
N LYS A 102 -11.92 1.52 -27.14
CA LYS A 102 -12.97 0.58 -27.54
C LYS A 102 -14.38 1.01 -27.10
N LYS A 103 -14.56 2.13 -26.38
CA LYS A 103 -15.88 2.59 -25.90
C LYS A 103 -16.11 4.07 -26.16
N THR A 104 -17.23 4.38 -26.81
CA THR A 104 -17.62 5.75 -27.24
C THR A 104 -18.45 6.52 -26.22
N SER A 105 -18.81 5.95 -25.06
CA SER A 105 -19.64 6.62 -24.05
C SER A 105 -18.84 7.25 -22.92
N ASN A 106 -19.42 8.26 -22.25
CA ASN A 106 -18.88 8.95 -21.05
C ASN A 106 -18.57 8.02 -19.84
N GLN A 107 -18.81 6.71 -19.95
CA GLN A 107 -18.38 5.69 -18.98
C GLN A 107 -17.02 5.05 -19.32
N GLY A 108 -16.33 5.52 -20.37
CA GLY A 108 -15.16 4.89 -20.98
C GLY A 108 -13.80 5.16 -20.32
N LYS A 109 -13.67 5.66 -19.09
CA LYS A 109 -12.33 5.90 -18.52
C LYS A 109 -11.71 4.64 -17.91
N VAL A 110 -10.66 4.12 -18.54
CA VAL A 110 -9.88 2.97 -18.05
C VAL A 110 -8.61 3.42 -17.32
N ARG A 111 -8.22 2.67 -16.28
CA ARG A 111 -6.99 2.92 -15.54
C ARG A 111 -5.84 2.16 -16.19
N VAL A 112 -4.81 2.88 -16.62
CA VAL A 112 -3.59 2.31 -17.20
C VAL A 112 -2.39 2.62 -16.31
N PRO A 113 -1.42 1.70 -16.20
CA PRO A 113 -0.19 1.95 -15.46
C PRO A 113 0.63 3.03 -16.14
N LEU A 114 1.30 3.87 -15.35
CA LEU A 114 2.43 4.66 -15.82
C LEU A 114 3.60 3.71 -16.04
N ILE A 115 4.41 3.93 -17.08
CA ILE A 115 5.54 3.07 -17.45
C ILE A 115 6.84 3.88 -17.38
N ASP A 116 6.79 5.12 -17.84
CA ASP A 116 7.90 6.07 -17.78
C ASP A 116 8.20 6.48 -16.33
N GLU A 117 9.48 6.45 -15.95
CA GLU A 117 9.93 6.79 -14.60
C GLU A 117 9.73 8.27 -14.27
N GLY A 118 9.85 9.17 -15.26
CA GLY A 118 9.54 10.59 -15.10
C GLY A 118 8.06 10.81 -14.79
N GLU A 119 7.16 10.16 -15.51
CA GLU A 119 5.72 10.17 -15.21
C GLU A 119 5.41 9.60 -13.81
N MET A 120 6.10 8.53 -13.41
CA MET A 120 5.94 7.93 -12.09
C MET A 120 6.44 8.86 -10.97
N ALA A 121 7.59 9.49 -11.14
CA ALA A 121 8.15 10.45 -10.20
C ALA A 121 7.22 11.67 -10.05
N ALA A 122 6.75 12.23 -11.16
CA ALA A 122 5.76 13.32 -11.15
C ALA A 122 4.44 12.88 -10.49
N TRP A 123 4.00 11.64 -10.74
CA TRP A 123 2.84 11.08 -10.06
C TRP A 123 3.04 10.98 -8.56
N LEU A 124 4.20 10.51 -8.10
CA LEU A 124 4.54 10.37 -6.68
C LEU A 124 4.59 11.75 -6.02
N GLN A 125 5.25 12.74 -6.64
CA GLN A 125 5.31 14.12 -6.14
C GLN A 125 3.89 14.67 -5.89
N ARG A 126 2.97 14.50 -6.84
CA ARG A 126 1.55 14.89 -6.66
C ARG A 126 0.85 14.17 -5.50
N GLN A 127 1.26 12.95 -5.14
CA GLN A 127 0.68 12.26 -3.98
C GLN A 127 1.05 12.92 -2.65
N PHE A 128 2.23 13.56 -2.60
CA PHE A 128 2.77 14.25 -1.42
C PHE A 128 2.53 15.76 -1.41
N GLU A 129 1.94 16.31 -2.48
CA GLU A 129 1.63 17.74 -2.59
C GLU A 129 0.94 18.26 -1.33
N ASN A 130 1.43 19.40 -0.84
CA ASN A 130 1.02 20.05 0.42
C ASN A 130 1.29 19.25 1.71
N SER A 131 1.92 18.08 1.68
CA SER A 131 2.26 17.29 2.87
C SER A 131 3.77 17.13 3.08
N ALA A 132 4.52 16.93 2.01
CA ALA A 132 5.98 16.79 2.04
C ALA A 132 6.59 17.13 0.68
N THR A 133 7.85 17.56 0.71
CA THR A 133 8.70 17.72 -0.48
C THR A 133 9.60 16.49 -0.61
N LEU A 134 9.68 15.88 -1.80
CA LEU A 134 10.58 14.76 -2.05
C LEU A 134 11.93 15.31 -2.51
N SER A 135 12.99 15.10 -1.71
CA SER A 135 14.36 15.54 -2.02
C SER A 135 15.11 14.52 -2.86
N GLU A 136 14.88 13.24 -2.59
CA GLU A 136 15.47 12.13 -3.33
C GLU A 136 14.40 11.08 -3.62
N THR A 137 14.44 10.45 -4.79
CA THR A 137 13.53 9.36 -5.14
C THR A 137 14.23 8.35 -6.03
N ILE A 138 14.23 7.11 -5.57
CA ILE A 138 14.69 5.92 -6.29
C ILE A 138 13.47 5.07 -6.61
N ILE A 139 13.36 4.66 -7.87
CA ILE A 139 12.35 3.72 -8.36
C ILE A 139 13.10 2.43 -8.71
N SER A 140 12.74 1.31 -8.07
CA SER A 140 13.55 0.08 -8.21
C SER A 140 12.80 -1.13 -8.76
N ARG A 141 11.54 -1.34 -8.35
CA ARG A 141 10.83 -2.60 -8.62
C ARG A 141 9.48 -2.39 -9.26
N HIS A 142 9.29 -2.95 -10.44
CA HIS A 142 7.99 -3.00 -11.15
C HIS A 142 7.38 -4.41 -11.05
N ASP A 143 6.48 -4.59 -10.09
CA ASP A 143 5.80 -5.87 -9.91
C ASP A 143 4.49 -5.94 -10.66
N ARG A 144 4.26 -7.08 -11.32
CA ARG A 144 2.94 -7.47 -11.84
C ARG A 144 2.25 -8.33 -10.80
N ILE A 145 1.20 -7.78 -10.20
CA ILE A 145 0.34 -8.48 -9.25
C ILE A 145 -0.88 -8.98 -10.00
N TYR A 146 -0.93 -10.29 -10.25
CA TYR A 146 -2.10 -10.95 -10.82
C TYR A 146 -2.99 -11.45 -9.70
N PHE A 147 -4.29 -11.24 -9.84
CA PHE A 147 -5.27 -11.68 -8.86
C PHE A 147 -6.54 -12.18 -9.54
N ARG A 148 -7.31 -12.99 -8.82
CA ARG A 148 -8.67 -13.36 -9.20
C ARG A 148 -9.65 -12.88 -8.15
N LYS A 149 -10.72 -12.20 -8.57
CA LYS A 149 -11.81 -11.73 -7.70
C LYS A 149 -13.13 -12.16 -8.32
N LYS A 150 -13.92 -12.97 -7.59
CA LYS A 150 -15.25 -13.45 -8.04
C LYS A 150 -15.22 -13.98 -9.49
N GLY A 151 -14.27 -14.85 -9.80
CA GLY A 151 -14.08 -15.43 -11.14
C GLY A 151 -13.41 -14.53 -12.19
N ARG A 152 -13.22 -13.23 -11.93
CA ARG A 152 -12.57 -12.30 -12.86
C ARG A 152 -11.10 -12.15 -12.55
N ALA A 153 -10.25 -12.33 -13.56
CA ALA A 153 -8.82 -12.05 -13.47
C ALA A 153 -8.56 -10.53 -13.57
N GLY A 154 -7.58 -10.06 -12.81
CA GLY A 154 -7.12 -8.68 -12.84
C GLY A 154 -5.60 -8.59 -12.71
N LYS A 155 -5.05 -7.44 -13.11
CA LYS A 155 -3.63 -7.14 -13.04
C LYS A 155 -3.42 -5.76 -12.43
N ILE A 156 -2.46 -5.66 -11.52
CA ILE A 156 -1.92 -4.42 -10.98
C ILE A 156 -0.44 -4.35 -11.36
N VAL A 157 0.02 -3.17 -11.72
CA VAL A 157 1.45 -2.91 -11.91
C VAL A 157 1.86 -1.95 -10.80
N SER A 158 2.68 -2.41 -9.87
CA SER A 158 3.15 -1.57 -8.76
C SER A 158 4.61 -1.21 -8.93
N ALA A 159 4.96 -0.01 -8.48
CA ALA A 159 6.33 0.45 -8.34
C ALA A 159 6.70 0.60 -6.85
N VAL A 160 7.95 0.33 -6.50
CA VAL A 160 8.51 0.65 -5.18
C VAL A 160 9.30 1.95 -5.28
N PHE A 161 8.87 2.94 -4.51
CA PHE A 161 9.50 4.24 -4.37
C PHE A 161 10.18 4.32 -3.01
N GLN A 162 11.43 4.76 -2.99
CA GLN A 162 12.21 5.00 -1.78
C GLN A 162 12.99 6.31 -1.91
N GLY A 163 13.32 6.94 -0.79
CA GLY A 163 14.14 8.14 -0.83
C GLY A 163 14.01 8.97 0.43
N ILE A 164 14.22 10.27 0.29
CA ILE A 164 14.17 11.23 1.38
C ILE A 164 13.06 12.24 1.10
N LEU A 165 12.27 12.55 2.12
CA LEU A 165 11.29 13.63 2.10
C LEU A 165 11.57 14.62 3.23
N GLN A 166 11.17 15.86 3.01
CA GLN A 166 11.04 16.90 4.02
C GLN A 166 9.56 17.11 4.33
N VAL A 167 9.19 17.08 5.60
CA VAL A 167 7.80 17.32 6.04
C VAL A 167 7.44 18.79 5.86
N ASN A 168 6.35 19.07 5.15
CA ASN A 168 5.81 20.43 5.00
C ASN A 168 4.59 20.65 5.90
N ASP A 169 3.72 19.65 6.00
CA ASP A 169 2.53 19.68 6.87
C ASP A 169 2.43 18.35 7.62
N PRO A 170 2.77 18.33 8.94
CA PRO A 170 2.71 17.12 9.77
C PRO A 170 1.34 16.45 9.81
N LEU A 171 0.25 17.22 9.79
CA LEU A 171 -1.11 16.69 9.87
C LEU A 171 -1.48 16.00 8.56
N ARG A 172 -1.28 16.68 7.43
CA ARG A 172 -1.56 16.08 6.11
C ARG A 172 -0.68 14.86 5.84
N LEU A 173 0.59 14.88 6.25
CA LEU A 173 1.45 13.70 6.10
C LEU A 173 0.99 12.54 6.99
N THR A 174 0.47 12.85 8.18
CA THR A 174 -0.15 11.84 9.07
C THR A 174 -1.42 11.24 8.45
N GLU A 175 -2.24 12.03 7.76
CA GLU A 175 -3.37 11.52 6.98
C GLU A 175 -2.90 10.59 5.85
N LYS A 176 -1.83 10.96 5.12
CA LYS A 176 -1.25 10.09 4.08
C LYS A 176 -0.70 8.78 4.66
N LEU A 177 -0.08 8.83 5.84
CA LEU A 177 0.35 7.63 6.57
C LEU A 177 -0.84 6.73 6.88
N ARG A 178 -1.92 7.28 7.45
CA ARG A 178 -3.12 6.54 7.84
C ARG A 178 -3.86 5.97 6.63
N ASP A 179 -4.13 6.80 5.64
CA ASP A 179 -5.06 6.50 4.55
C ASP A 179 -4.36 5.79 3.39
N GLY A 180 -3.07 6.04 3.22
CA GLY A 180 -2.20 5.40 2.23
C GLY A 180 -2.20 6.08 0.87
N ILE A 181 -1.14 5.81 0.11
CA ILE A 181 -0.83 6.49 -1.16
C ILE A 181 -1.34 5.69 -2.37
N GLY A 182 -2.13 6.35 -3.23
CA GLY A 182 -2.54 5.79 -4.51
C GLY A 182 -3.54 4.63 -4.47
N PRO A 183 -3.84 4.01 -5.62
CA PRO A 183 -4.82 2.93 -5.73
C PRO A 183 -4.26 1.56 -5.33
N ALA A 184 -5.11 0.53 -5.40
CA ALA A 184 -4.77 -0.88 -5.14
C ALA A 184 -4.31 -1.19 -3.69
N LYS A 185 -4.79 -0.40 -2.71
CA LYS A 185 -4.53 -0.60 -1.28
C LYS A 185 -4.91 -1.99 -0.76
N ALA A 186 -5.97 -2.59 -1.31
CA ALA A 186 -6.38 -3.96 -1.01
C ALA A 186 -5.39 -5.04 -1.50
N PHE A 187 -4.36 -4.67 -2.27
CA PHE A 187 -3.43 -5.60 -2.91
C PHE A 187 -1.98 -5.35 -2.49
N GLY A 188 -1.78 -4.77 -1.31
CA GLY A 188 -0.44 -4.55 -0.74
C GLY A 188 0.26 -3.27 -1.21
N CYS A 189 -0.50 -2.31 -1.75
CA CYS A 189 0.00 -0.98 -2.13
C CYS A 189 -0.43 0.10 -1.13
N GLY A 190 0.27 1.23 -1.16
CA GLY A 190 -0.11 2.47 -0.48
C GLY A 190 0.33 2.59 0.97
N LEU A 191 0.88 1.54 1.58
CA LEU A 191 1.52 1.64 2.90
C LEU A 191 2.80 2.48 2.80
N LEU A 192 2.74 3.71 3.31
CA LEU A 192 3.89 4.59 3.48
C LEU A 192 4.63 4.24 4.77
N SER A 193 5.90 3.88 4.67
CA SER A 193 6.79 3.69 5.82
C SER A 193 7.76 4.87 5.91
N LEU A 194 7.92 5.42 7.10
CA LEU A 194 8.88 6.49 7.40
C LEU A 194 9.91 6.02 8.43
N ALA A 195 11.14 6.48 8.28
CA ALA A 195 12.22 6.26 9.23
C ALA A 195 13.04 7.54 9.37
N ARG A 196 13.65 7.74 10.55
CA ARG A 196 14.59 8.85 10.77
C ARG A 196 15.82 8.66 9.88
N CYS A 197 16.32 9.77 9.33
CA CYS A 197 17.61 9.81 8.65
C CYS A 197 18.76 9.48 9.60
#